data_AF-A0A352IW14-F1
#
_entry.id   AF-A0A352IW14-F1
#
_cell.length_a   1.000
_cell.length_b   1.000
_cell.length_c   1.000
_cell.angle_alpha   90.00
_cell.angle_beta   90.00
_cell.angle_gamma   90.00
#
_symmetry.space_group_name_H-M   'P 1'
#
loop_
_entity.id
_entity.type
_entity.pdbx_description
1 polymer ?
#
loop_
_entity_poly.entity_id
_entity_poly.type
_entity_poly.pdbx_seq_one_letter_code
_entity_poly.pdbx_strand_id
1 'polypeptide(L)'
;MSQPLQDRLNQIPDKILSEEFLQGQGLGNEIGFWVFDYAPEEELKVREYLGFLTNFLSKKHSHLNVASINLLEVMRDYLADRKFLDKACDMQVKKGDKALLKALAGPMHMDKFAPYMMEQTNAAEQDIILIHGVGSVWPVLRAHNLLNKLHGL
;
A
#
# COMPACT_ATOMS: atom_id res chain seq x y z
N MET A 1 -17.33 -7.30 -20.06
CA MET A 1 -16.54 -6.24 -19.41
C MET A 1 -17.44 -5.58 -18.38
N SER A 2 -17.10 -5.62 -17.09
CA SER A 2 -17.75 -4.77 -16.09
C SER A 2 -17.31 -3.32 -16.37
N GLN A 3 -18.00 -2.66 -17.29
CA GLN A 3 -17.85 -1.24 -17.66
C GLN A 3 -17.60 -0.32 -16.44
N PRO A 4 -18.23 -0.54 -15.26
CA PRO A 4 -18.03 0.33 -14.10
C PRO A 4 -16.60 0.40 -13.53
N LEU A 5 -15.80 -0.66 -13.58
CA LEU A 5 -14.45 -0.61 -12.98
C LEU A 5 -13.48 0.16 -13.86
N GLN A 6 -13.46 -0.14 -15.16
CA GLN A 6 -12.54 0.52 -16.11
C GLN A 6 -12.77 2.03 -16.12
N ASP A 7 -14.04 2.46 -16.09
CA ASP A 7 -14.39 3.88 -16.07
C ASP A 7 -13.91 4.58 -14.79
N ARG A 8 -13.93 3.88 -13.64
CA ARG A 8 -13.37 4.38 -12.37
C ARG A 8 -11.85 4.40 -12.39
N LEU A 9 -11.20 3.37 -12.93
CA LEU A 9 -9.75 3.32 -13.08
C LEU A 9 -9.25 4.49 -13.94
N ASN A 10 -9.94 4.80 -15.03
CA ASN A 10 -9.58 5.90 -15.92
C ASN A 10 -9.66 7.29 -15.25
N GLN A 11 -10.33 7.43 -14.10
CA GLN A 11 -10.40 8.67 -13.33
C GLN A 11 -9.23 8.85 -12.37
N ILE A 12 -8.43 7.80 -12.12
CA ILE A 12 -7.28 7.85 -11.20
C ILE A 12 -6.30 8.96 -11.58
N PRO A 13 -5.83 9.10 -12.84
CA PRO A 13 -4.84 10.10 -13.19
C PRO A 13 -5.32 11.52 -12.92
N ASP A 14 -6.55 11.85 -13.32
CA ASP A 14 -7.14 13.17 -13.09
C ASP A 14 -7.21 13.52 -11.60
N LYS A 15 -7.44 12.52 -10.74
CA LYS A 15 -7.54 12.71 -9.30
C LYS A 15 -6.18 12.90 -8.63
N ILE A 16 -5.20 12.04 -8.93
CA ILE A 16 -3.90 12.06 -8.25
C ILE A 16 -2.94 13.13 -8.82
N LEU A 17 -3.22 13.65 -10.01
CA LEU A 17 -2.46 14.74 -10.64
C LEU A 17 -3.09 16.11 -10.40
N SER A 18 -4.23 16.17 -9.69
CA SER A 18 -4.87 17.43 -9.37
C SER A 18 -4.00 18.24 -8.41
N GLU A 19 -4.01 19.56 -8.55
CA GLU A 19 -3.22 20.46 -7.71
C GLU A 19 -3.62 20.32 -6.23
N GLU A 20 -4.91 20.12 -5.96
CA GLU A 20 -5.44 19.91 -4.61
C GLU A 20 -4.87 18.64 -3.96
N PHE A 21 -4.71 17.56 -4.73
CA PHE A 21 -4.12 16.31 -4.22
C PHE A 21 -2.61 16.47 -3.98
N LEU A 22 -1.88 17.02 -4.96
CA LEU A 22 -0.42 17.19 -4.89
C LEU A 22 0.01 18.18 -3.80
N GLN A 23 -0.79 19.22 -3.55
CA GLN A 23 -0.52 20.18 -2.47
C GLN A 23 -1.03 19.71 -1.11
N GLY A 24 -1.64 18.51 -1.03
CA GLY A 24 -2.20 17.98 0.21
C GLY A 24 -3.30 18.87 0.80
N GLN A 25 -4.05 19.60 -0.03
CA GLN A 25 -5.11 20.49 0.44
C GLN A 25 -6.37 19.69 0.83
N GLY A 26 -6.35 19.14 2.04
CA GLY A 26 -7.54 18.73 2.77
C GLY A 26 -8.07 19.86 3.66
N LEU A 27 -9.39 19.90 3.89
CA LEU A 27 -10.02 20.78 4.88
C LEU A 27 -9.57 20.36 6.30
N GLY A 28 -8.36 20.72 6.73
CA GLY A 28 -7.91 20.49 8.10
C GLY A 28 -6.46 20.03 8.32
N ASN A 29 -5.50 20.36 7.44
CA ASN A 29 -4.08 19.99 7.66
C ASN A 29 -3.85 18.46 7.67
N GLU A 30 -4.71 17.71 6.97
CA GLU A 30 -4.64 16.25 6.86
C GLU A 30 -3.89 15.83 5.59
N ILE A 31 -3.09 14.75 5.68
CA ILE A 31 -2.46 14.09 4.53
C ILE A 31 -3.55 13.73 3.50
N GLY A 32 -3.33 14.10 2.23
CA GLY A 32 -4.23 13.83 1.12
C GLY A 32 -4.35 12.35 0.78
N PHE A 33 -5.04 11.56 1.60
CA PHE A 33 -5.37 10.18 1.24
C PHE A 33 -6.51 10.15 0.24
N TRP A 34 -6.33 9.36 -0.82
CA TRP A 34 -7.42 8.96 -1.69
C TRP A 34 -7.49 7.44 -1.75
N VAL A 35 -8.61 6.88 -1.31
CA VAL A 35 -8.83 5.44 -1.25
C VAL A 35 -9.61 5.02 -2.49
N PHE A 36 -9.02 4.11 -3.28
CA PHE A 36 -9.68 3.45 -4.40
C PHE A 36 -10.04 2.03 -4.02
N ASP A 37 -11.34 1.76 -3.84
CA ASP A 37 -11.87 0.45 -3.48
C ASP A 37 -12.39 -0.31 -4.71
N TYR A 38 -12.29 -1.63 -4.67
CA TYR A 38 -12.76 -2.52 -5.73
C TYR A 38 -13.08 -3.91 -5.16
N ALA A 39 -13.86 -4.68 -5.90
CA ALA A 39 -14.21 -6.05 -5.53
C ALA A 39 -12.99 -6.99 -5.64
N PRO A 40 -12.78 -7.95 -4.72
CA PRO A 40 -11.58 -8.81 -4.73
C PRO A 40 -11.35 -9.57 -6.04
N GLU A 41 -12.41 -9.93 -6.76
CA GLU A 41 -12.36 -10.65 -8.04
C GLU A 41 -11.68 -9.84 -9.15
N GLU A 42 -11.57 -8.52 -8.96
CA GLU A 42 -10.99 -7.58 -9.91
C GLU A 42 -9.50 -7.30 -9.68
N GLU A 43 -8.89 -7.90 -8.65
CA GLU A 43 -7.48 -7.69 -8.24
C GLU A 43 -6.48 -7.79 -9.39
N LEU A 44 -6.62 -8.79 -10.26
CA LEU A 44 -5.68 -8.96 -11.38
C LEU A 44 -5.76 -7.80 -12.37
N LYS A 45 -6.96 -7.26 -12.64
CA LYS A 45 -7.13 -6.10 -13.53
C LYS A 45 -6.57 -4.84 -12.91
N VAL A 46 -6.78 -4.64 -11.61
CA VAL A 46 -6.21 -3.48 -10.89
C VAL A 46 -4.68 -3.55 -10.87
N ARG A 47 -4.09 -4.73 -10.68
CA ARG A 47 -2.63 -4.92 -10.74
C ARG A 47 -2.06 -4.60 -12.12
N GLU A 48 -2.72 -5.05 -13.18
CA GLU A 48 -2.34 -4.70 -14.56
C GLU A 48 -2.41 -3.18 -14.77
N TYR A 49 -3.50 -2.55 -14.31
CA TYR A 49 -3.67 -1.10 -14.39
C TYR A 49 -2.59 -0.33 -13.62
N LEU A 50 -2.19 -0.78 -12.43
CA LEU A 50 -1.11 -0.14 -11.66
C LEU A 50 0.23 -0.17 -12.43
N GLY A 51 0.52 -1.24 -13.16
CA GLY A 51 1.67 -1.32 -14.05
C GLY A 51 1.61 -0.31 -15.20
N PHE A 52 0.42 -0.15 -15.80
CA PHE A 52 0.18 0.90 -16.79
C PHE A 52 0.36 2.31 -16.19
N LEU A 53 -0.27 2.58 -15.04
CA LEU A 53 -0.28 3.88 -14.36
C LEU A 53 1.14 4.33 -13.99
N THR A 54 1.92 3.45 -13.35
CA THR A 54 3.31 3.76 -12.96
C THR A 54 4.20 4.07 -14.17
N ASN A 55 4.06 3.31 -15.26
CA ASN A 55 4.77 3.60 -16.51
C ASN A 55 4.25 4.86 -17.24
N PHE A 56 2.95 5.17 -17.13
CA PHE A 56 2.38 6.42 -17.64
C PHE A 56 2.96 7.62 -16.88
N LEU A 57 2.96 7.58 -15.54
CA LEU A 57 3.51 8.63 -14.68
C LEU A 57 5.00 8.83 -14.94
N SER A 58 5.80 7.77 -15.01
CA SER A 58 7.24 7.89 -15.24
C SER A 58 7.59 8.51 -16.60
N LYS A 59 6.75 8.31 -17.63
CA LYS A 59 6.98 8.82 -19.00
C LYS A 59 6.38 10.19 -19.26
N LYS A 60 5.19 10.47 -18.72
CA LYS A 60 4.42 11.69 -19.01
C LYS A 60 4.52 12.74 -17.90
N HIS A 61 4.85 12.31 -16.69
CA HIS A 61 4.98 13.15 -15.50
C HIS A 61 6.31 12.88 -14.78
N SER A 62 7.40 12.78 -15.55
CA SER A 62 8.75 12.44 -15.03
C SER A 62 9.34 13.47 -14.06
N HIS A 63 8.68 14.62 -13.89
CA HIS A 63 9.05 15.63 -12.89
C HIS A 63 8.48 15.32 -11.50
N LEU A 64 7.55 14.36 -11.40
CA LEU A 64 7.00 13.86 -10.14
C LEU A 64 7.76 12.61 -9.69
N ASN A 65 8.16 12.61 -8.42
CA ASN A 65 8.65 11.43 -7.72
C ASN A 65 7.47 10.58 -7.28
N VAL A 66 7.35 9.37 -7.80
CA VAL A 66 6.24 8.46 -7.51
C VAL A 66 6.78 7.13 -6.99
N ALA A 67 6.38 6.76 -5.78
CA ALA A 67 6.65 5.44 -5.22
C ALA A 67 5.43 4.51 -5.38
N SER A 68 5.67 3.23 -5.65
CA SER A 68 4.65 2.18 -5.64
C SER A 68 4.99 1.13 -4.59
N ILE A 69 4.08 0.95 -3.64
CA ILE A 69 4.25 0.09 -2.46
C ILE A 69 3.29 -1.09 -2.56
N ASN A 70 3.84 -2.27 -2.82
CA ASN A 70 3.12 -3.52 -2.63
C ASN A 70 3.25 -3.97 -1.16
N LEU A 71 2.17 -3.91 -0.38
CA LEU A 71 2.20 -4.23 1.04
C LEU A 71 2.66 -5.67 1.34
N LEU A 72 2.39 -6.63 0.45
CA LEU A 72 2.85 -8.01 0.65
C LEU A 72 4.37 -8.11 0.51
N GLU A 73 4.95 -7.43 -0.47
CA GLU A 73 6.39 -7.41 -0.71
C GLU A 73 7.11 -6.71 0.45
N VAL A 74 6.63 -5.54 0.87
CA VAL A 74 7.19 -4.84 2.03
C VAL A 74 7.07 -5.66 3.31
N MET A 75 5.94 -6.35 3.52
CA MET A 75 5.78 -7.25 4.67
C MET A 75 6.78 -8.41 4.62
N ARG A 76 6.97 -9.04 3.46
CA ARG A 76 7.96 -10.11 3.27
C ARG A 76 9.35 -9.61 3.64
N ASP A 77 9.76 -8.46 3.10
CA ASP A 77 11.10 -7.91 3.28
C ASP A 77 11.34 -7.51 4.73
N TYR A 78 10.35 -6.86 5.35
CA TYR A 78 10.38 -6.52 6.77
C TYR A 78 10.54 -7.74 7.69
N LEU A 79 9.85 -8.84 7.40
CA LEU A 79 10.00 -10.08 8.15
C LEU A 79 11.34 -10.77 7.87
N ALA A 80 11.86 -10.66 6.65
CA ALA A 80 13.17 -11.20 6.26
C ALA A 80 14.31 -10.47 6.99
N ASP A 81 14.29 -9.13 7.01
CA ASP A 81 15.27 -8.30 7.72
C ASP A 81 15.31 -8.61 9.22
N ARG A 82 14.15 -8.98 9.78
CA ARG A 82 14.02 -9.42 11.17
C ARG A 82 14.38 -10.87 11.41
N LYS A 83 14.85 -11.59 10.40
CA LYS A 83 15.16 -13.03 10.44
C LYS A 83 13.98 -13.84 11.00
N PHE A 84 12.77 -13.43 10.61
CA PHE A 84 11.51 -13.98 11.08
C PHE A 84 10.68 -14.62 9.97
N LEU A 85 10.93 -14.31 8.69
CA LEU A 85 10.16 -14.84 7.56
C LEU A 85 10.09 -16.37 7.56
N ASP A 86 11.24 -17.05 7.58
CA ASP A 86 11.27 -18.52 7.57
C ASP A 86 10.57 -19.12 8.80
N LYS A 87 10.75 -18.50 9.97
CA LYS A 87 10.08 -18.92 11.22
C LYS A 87 8.57 -18.76 11.13
N ALA A 88 8.09 -17.72 10.46
CA ALA A 88 6.67 -17.47 10.23
C ALA A 88 6.08 -18.56 9.33
N CYS A 89 6.73 -18.85 8.19
CA CYS A 89 6.34 -19.95 7.29
C CYS A 89 6.32 -21.29 8.02
N ASP A 90 7.39 -21.63 8.75
CA ASP A 90 7.50 -22.85 9.54
C ASP A 90 6.39 -22.96 10.58
N MET A 91 6.08 -21.85 11.26
CA MET A 91 5.03 -21.82 12.26
C MET A 91 3.65 -22.04 11.64
N GLN A 92 3.39 -21.45 10.48
CA GLN A 92 2.13 -21.66 9.77
C GLN A 92 1.95 -23.13 9.41
N VAL A 93 2.97 -23.77 8.82
CA VAL A 93 2.94 -25.19 8.45
C VAL A 93 2.72 -26.07 9.67
N LYS A 94 3.40 -25.79 10.80
CA LYS A 94 3.37 -26.64 11.99
C LYS A 94 2.18 -26.40 12.91
N LYS A 95 1.66 -25.17 12.98
CA LYS A 95 0.69 -24.74 14.01
C LYS A 95 -0.54 -24.01 13.45
N GLY A 96 -0.60 -23.78 12.15
CA GLY A 96 -1.72 -23.14 11.46
C GLY A 96 -1.81 -21.62 11.66
N ASP A 97 -2.80 -21.03 10.97
CA ASP A 97 -2.92 -19.58 10.81
C ASP A 97 -3.13 -18.83 12.12
N LYS A 98 -3.89 -19.39 13.07
CA LYS A 98 -4.13 -18.74 14.38
C LYS A 98 -2.83 -18.52 15.14
N ALA A 99 -1.92 -19.49 15.11
CA ALA A 99 -0.62 -19.38 15.76
C ALA A 99 0.27 -18.36 15.05
N LEU A 100 0.27 -18.37 13.71
CA LEU A 100 0.98 -17.38 12.89
C LEU A 100 0.51 -15.95 13.21
N LEU A 101 -0.80 -15.69 13.17
CA LEU A 101 -1.35 -14.36 13.43
C LEU A 101 -0.99 -13.83 14.82
N LYS A 102 -1.04 -14.70 15.84
CA LYS A 102 -0.60 -14.32 17.20
C LYS A 102 0.89 -13.98 17.24
N ALA A 103 1.72 -14.73 16.53
CA ALA A 103 3.16 -14.48 16.48
C ALA A 103 3.51 -13.21 15.69
N LEU A 104 2.75 -12.89 14.64
CA LEU A 104 2.94 -11.68 13.84
C LEU A 104 2.42 -10.41 14.52
N ALA A 105 1.53 -10.48 15.50
CA ALA A 105 0.94 -9.31 16.16
C ALA A 105 2.00 -8.32 16.73
N GLY A 106 3.09 -8.84 17.28
CA GLY A 106 4.19 -8.03 17.81
C GLY A 106 5.08 -7.42 16.71
N PRO A 107 5.64 -8.22 15.79
CA PRO A 107 6.43 -7.72 14.67
C PRO A 107 5.66 -6.75 13.77
N MET A 108 4.41 -7.06 13.43
CA MET A 108 3.56 -6.30 12.50
C MET A 108 2.78 -5.16 13.17
N HIS A 109 3.13 -4.78 14.41
CA HIS A 109 2.55 -3.59 15.03
C HIS A 109 2.86 -2.34 14.19
N MET A 110 1.88 -1.44 14.00
CA MET A 110 2.02 -0.28 13.10
C MET A 110 3.12 0.69 13.54
N ASP A 111 3.40 0.81 14.84
CA ASP A 111 4.54 1.59 15.34
C ASP A 111 5.91 1.08 14.87
N LYS A 112 5.98 -0.14 14.35
CA LYS A 112 7.22 -0.73 13.83
C LYS A 112 7.17 -0.88 12.31
N PHE A 113 6.04 -1.34 11.78
CA PHE A 113 5.90 -1.61 10.35
C PHE A 113 5.76 -0.33 9.51
N ALA A 114 4.97 0.65 9.96
CA ALA A 114 4.76 1.88 9.18
C ALA A 114 6.06 2.70 9.02
N PRO A 115 6.89 2.92 10.06
CA PRO A 115 8.18 3.59 9.89
C PRO A 115 9.12 2.87 8.92
N TYR A 116 9.22 1.54 9.02
CA TYR A 116 10.03 0.74 8.07
C TYR A 116 9.55 0.93 6.62
N MET A 117 8.24 0.87 6.40
CA MET A 117 7.66 1.07 5.06
C MET A 117 7.97 2.46 4.50
N MET A 118 7.89 3.50 5.32
CA MET A 118 8.14 4.89 4.92
C MET A 118 9.64 5.17 4.65
N GLU A 119 10.52 4.53 5.43
CA GLU A 119 11.97 4.59 5.22
C GLU A 119 12.38 3.90 3.91
N GLN A 120 11.85 2.71 3.65
CA GLN A 120 12.15 1.98 2.40
C GLN A 120 11.69 2.69 1.14
N THR A 121 10.73 3.62 1.25
CA THR A 121 10.19 4.36 0.10
C THR A 121 10.68 5.79 0.00
N ASN A 122 11.59 6.21 0.90
CA ASN A 122 12.01 7.61 1.03
C ASN A 122 10.80 8.55 0.95
N ALA A 123 9.76 8.27 1.74
CA ALA A 123 8.45 8.89 1.56
C ALA A 123 8.46 10.43 1.55
N ALA A 124 9.39 11.05 2.27
CA ALA A 124 9.58 12.50 2.30
C ALA A 124 10.05 13.11 0.96
N GLU A 125 10.59 12.30 0.06
CA GLU A 125 11.05 12.71 -1.28
C GLU A 125 10.03 12.42 -2.38
N GLN A 126 8.88 11.81 -2.04
CA GLN A 126 7.87 11.40 -2.99
C GLN A 126 6.74 12.43 -3.07
N ASP A 127 6.34 12.80 -4.28
CA ASP A 127 5.14 13.61 -4.52
C ASP A 127 3.87 12.75 -4.42
N ILE A 128 3.95 11.47 -4.83
CA ILE A 128 2.84 10.51 -4.78
C ILE A 128 3.34 9.16 -4.27
N ILE A 129 2.60 8.55 -3.34
CA ILE A 129 2.84 7.18 -2.88
C ILE A 129 1.60 6.32 -3.17
N LEU A 130 1.74 5.37 -4.09
CA LEU A 130 0.71 4.40 -4.42
C LEU A 130 0.83 3.18 -3.50
N ILE A 131 -0.07 3.03 -2.53
CA ILE A 131 -0.10 1.87 -1.63
C ILE A 131 -1.14 0.87 -2.14
N HIS A 132 -0.73 -0.37 -2.41
CA HIS A 132 -1.60 -1.41 -2.95
C HIS A 132 -1.32 -2.79 -2.33
N GLY A 133 -2.12 -3.80 -2.68
CA GLY A 133 -1.97 -5.16 -2.15
C GLY A 133 -2.55 -5.35 -0.75
N VAL A 134 -3.46 -4.47 -0.31
CA VAL A 134 -4.16 -4.56 1.00
C VAL A 134 -4.83 -5.93 1.18
N GLY A 135 -5.49 -6.44 0.13
CA GLY A 135 -6.12 -7.76 0.18
C GLY A 135 -5.12 -8.90 0.37
N SER A 136 -3.90 -8.77 -0.14
CA SER A 136 -2.84 -9.79 -0.06
C SER A 136 -2.23 -9.93 1.33
N VAL A 137 -2.38 -8.91 2.19
CA VAL A 137 -1.87 -8.90 3.57
C VAL A 137 -2.96 -9.08 4.61
N TRP A 138 -4.21 -9.27 4.20
CA TRP A 138 -5.29 -9.57 5.12
C TRP A 138 -5.19 -11.04 5.61
N PRO A 139 -5.43 -11.34 6.90
CA PRO A 139 -5.81 -10.46 8.00
C PRO A 139 -4.64 -9.94 8.84
N VAL A 140 -3.39 -10.14 8.40
CA VAL A 140 -2.18 -9.72 9.13
C VAL A 140 -2.16 -8.21 9.33
N LEU A 141 -2.51 -7.46 8.28
CA LEU A 141 -2.62 -6.00 8.29
C LEU A 141 -4.06 -5.56 8.06
N ARG A 142 -4.44 -4.43 8.68
CA ARG A 142 -5.72 -3.76 8.46
C ARG A 142 -5.47 -2.37 7.90
N ALA A 143 -6.09 -2.04 6.76
CA ALA A 143 -5.89 -0.77 6.08
C ALA A 143 -6.13 0.45 6.99
N HIS A 144 -7.20 0.45 7.78
CA HIS A 144 -7.49 1.58 8.68
C HIS A 144 -6.40 1.79 9.75
N ASN A 145 -5.75 0.72 10.24
CA ASN A 145 -4.64 0.87 11.18
C ASN A 145 -3.43 1.52 10.52
N LEU A 146 -3.17 1.19 9.26
CA LEU A 146 -2.11 1.81 8.48
C LEU A 146 -2.41 3.29 8.21
N LEU A 147 -3.61 3.60 7.70
CA LEU A 147 -4.04 4.97 7.43
C LEU A 147 -3.96 5.85 8.69
N ASN A 148 -4.51 5.38 9.81
CA ASN A 148 -4.45 6.10 11.09
C ASN A 148 -3.01 6.36 11.54
N LYS A 149 -2.10 5.40 11.31
CA LYS A 149 -0.70 5.58 11.70
C LYS A 149 0.00 6.59 10.80
N LEU A 150 -0.28 6.56 9.49
CA LEU A 150 0.31 7.49 8.54
C LEU A 150 -0.18 8.92 8.77
N HIS A 151 -1.44 9.14 9.16
CA HIS A 151 -1.94 10.46 9.56
C HIS A 151 -1.20 11.08 10.76
N GLY A 152 -0.58 10.26 11.62
CA GLY A 152 0.13 10.70 12.82
C GLY A 152 1.65 10.66 12.73
N LEU A 153 2.21 10.36 11.55
CA LEU A 153 3.65 10.40 11.26
C LEU A 153 4.01 11.71 10.56
#